data_AF-A0A0F8ZWS7-F1
#
_entry.id   AF-A0A0F8ZWS7-F1
#
_cell.length_a   1.000
_cell.length_b   1.000
_cell.length_c   1.000
_cell.angle_alpha   90.00
_cell.angle_beta   90.00
_cell.angle_gamma   90.00
#
_symmetry.space_group_name_H-M   'P 1'
#
loop_
_entity.id
_entity.type
_entity.pdbx_description
1 polymer ?
#
loop_
_entity_poly.entity_id
_entity_poly.type
_entity_poly.pdbx_seq_one_letter_code
_entity_poly.pdbx_strand_id
1 'polypeptide(L)'
;MDEYLELLADLSVPTEDYDPIDRYNDFRKVFLETDQGRRVLRQILGWGHILKSHLVGMPRPIDPYTILSLEGERNLALHIFSVMLVEPKKRPDKQATVSKEE
;
A
#
# COMPACT_ATOMS: atom_id res chain seq x y z
N MET A 1 8.14 25.28 2.93
CA MET A 1 7.70 24.78 1.61
C MET A 1 8.82 23.94 1.02
N ASP A 2 10.06 24.43 1.10
CA ASP A 2 11.27 23.75 0.62
C ASP A 2 11.48 22.36 1.25
N GLU A 3 11.29 22.20 2.56
CA GLU A 3 11.41 20.90 3.26
C GLU A 3 10.49 19.79 2.70
N TYR A 4 9.25 20.13 2.33
CA TYR A 4 8.32 19.14 1.77
C TYR A 4 8.66 18.77 0.32
N LEU A 5 9.26 19.71 -0.42
CA LEU A 5 9.72 19.47 -1.79
C LEU A 5 10.98 18.60 -1.80
N GLU A 6 11.90 18.82 -0.86
CA GLU A 6 13.07 17.97 -0.64
C GLU A 6 12.64 16.54 -0.27
N LEU A 7 11.70 16.39 0.66
CA LEU A 7 11.15 15.09 1.02
C LEU A 7 10.51 14.37 -0.18
N LEU A 8 9.75 15.08 -1.01
CA LEU A 8 9.16 14.51 -2.22
C LEU A 8 10.22 14.09 -3.24
N ALA A 9 11.29 14.87 -3.38
CA ALA A 9 12.40 14.53 -4.25
C ALA A 9 13.10 13.25 -3.79
N ASP A 10 13.37 13.11 -2.49
CA ASP A 10 13.97 11.91 -1.91
C ASP A 10 13.10 10.66 -2.12
N LEU A 11 11.78 10.78 -1.96
CA LEU A 11 10.83 9.69 -2.18
C LEU A 11 10.63 9.32 -3.66
N SER A 12 11.02 10.18 -4.59
CA SER A 12 10.86 9.96 -6.03
C SER A 12 11.95 9.09 -6.66
N VAL A 13 13.01 8.79 -5.91
CA VAL A 13 14.12 7.94 -6.37
C VAL A 13 13.62 6.49 -6.51
N PRO A 14 13.75 5.87 -7.69
CA PRO A 14 13.29 4.50 -7.91
C PRO A 14 13.97 3.52 -6.95
N THR A 15 13.19 2.87 -6.09
CA THR A 15 13.67 1.73 -5.31
C THR A 15 13.60 0.48 -6.19
N GLU A 16 14.55 0.32 -7.10
CA GLU A 16 14.60 -0.85 -8.00
C GLU A 16 14.75 -2.18 -7.23
N ASP A 17 15.08 -2.13 -5.93
CA ASP A 17 15.38 -3.28 -5.08
C ASP A 17 14.44 -3.46 -3.86
N TYR A 18 13.23 -2.88 -3.83
CA TYR A 18 12.33 -3.10 -2.69
C TYR A 18 11.62 -4.46 -2.77
N ASP A 19 12.25 -5.50 -2.21
CA ASP A 19 11.73 -6.88 -2.26
C ASP A 19 10.33 -6.95 -1.64
N PRO A 20 9.39 -7.69 -2.26
CA PRO A 20 8.08 -7.95 -1.67
C PRO A 20 8.10 -8.36 -0.20
N ILE A 21 9.08 -9.17 0.25
CA ILE A 21 9.15 -9.62 1.65
C ILE A 21 9.53 -8.48 2.60
N ASP A 22 10.47 -7.62 2.19
CA ASP A 22 10.88 -6.47 2.97
C ASP A 22 9.73 -5.49 3.09
N ARG A 23 9.02 -5.25 1.98
CA ARG A 23 7.81 -4.43 1.96
C ARG A 23 6.71 -4.95 2.89
N TYR A 24 6.48 -6.27 2.92
CA TYR A 24 5.54 -6.88 3.86
C TYR A 24 5.96 -6.62 5.32
N ASN A 25 7.23 -6.86 5.64
CA ASN A 25 7.75 -6.69 7.00
C ASN A 25 7.72 -5.23 7.46
N ASP A 26 8.16 -4.31 6.62
CA ASP A 26 8.23 -2.88 6.95
C ASP A 26 6.85 -2.28 7.16
N PHE A 27 5.88 -2.60 6.29
CA PHE A 27 4.51 -2.11 6.48
C PHE A 27 3.89 -2.65 7.77
N ARG A 28 4.10 -3.93 8.09
CA ARG A 28 3.62 -4.50 9.36
C ARG A 28 4.26 -3.83 10.56
N LYS A 29 5.57 -3.61 10.51
CA LYS A 29 6.32 -2.93 11.56
C LYS A 29 5.80 -1.52 11.81
N VAL A 30 5.61 -0.75 10.74
CA VAL A 30 5.13 0.65 10.83
C VAL A 30 3.68 0.72 11.33
N PHE A 31 2.78 -0.08 10.76
CA PHE A 31 1.34 0.11 11.00
C PHE A 31 0.73 -0.80 12.08
N LEU A 32 1.28 -1.99 12.30
CA LEU A 32 0.61 -3.00 13.15
C LEU A 32 1.27 -3.18 14.51
N GLU A 33 2.55 -2.87 14.68
CA GLU A 33 3.26 -3.12 15.95
C GLU A 33 2.97 -2.06 17.02
N THR A 34 2.59 -0.85 16.64
CA THR A 34 2.34 0.27 17.57
C THR A 34 0.90 0.76 17.52
N ASP A 35 0.39 1.30 18.64
CA ASP A 35 -0.92 1.95 18.67
C ASP A 35 -0.99 3.18 17.76
N GLN A 36 0.12 3.92 17.66
CA GLN A 36 0.21 5.07 16.76
C GLN A 36 0.07 4.64 15.31
N GLY A 37 0.80 3.60 14.89
CA GLY A 37 0.69 3.02 13.55
C GLY A 37 -0.75 2.58 13.25
N ARG A 38 -1.41 1.90 14.18
CA ARG A 38 -2.80 1.44 14.02
C ARG A 38 -3.78 2.60 13.84
N ARG A 39 -3.58 3.71 14.55
CA ARG A 39 -4.41 4.93 14.39
C ARG A 39 -4.21 5.57 13.03
N VAL A 40 -2.96 5.68 12.56
CA VAL A 40 -2.65 6.20 11.23
C VAL A 40 -3.24 5.30 10.14
N LEU A 41 -3.09 3.98 10.25
CA LEU A 41 -3.71 3.04 9.32
C LEU A 41 -5.23 3.21 9.28
N ARG A 42 -5.88 3.32 10.44
CA ARG A 42 -7.32 3.58 10.52
C ARG A 42 -7.71 4.87 9.79
N GLN A 43 -6.90 5.92 9.90
CA GLN A 43 -7.14 7.19 9.21
C GLN A 43 -7.04 7.02 7.68
N ILE A 44 -6.02 6.32 7.18
CA ILE A 44 -5.84 6.03 5.75
C ILE A 44 -7.03 5.22 5.20
N LEU A 45 -7.47 4.17 5.92
CA LEU A 45 -8.64 3.38 5.52
C LEU A 45 -9.95 4.16 5.59
N GLY A 46 -10.00 5.17 6.47
CA GLY A 46 -11.08 6.14 6.54
C GLY A 46 -11.16 7.03 5.30
N TRP A 47 -10.02 7.57 4.85
CA TRP A 47 -9.92 8.33 3.59
C TRP A 47 -10.29 7.49 2.39
N GLY A 48 -9.84 6.24 2.32
CA GLY A 48 -10.20 5.34 1.22
C GLY A 48 -11.63 4.80 1.27
N HIS A 49 -12.50 5.30 2.16
CA HIS A 49 -13.91 4.88 2.22
C HIS A 49 -14.10 3.35 2.34
N ILE A 50 -13.14 2.66 2.96
CA ILE A 50 -13.17 1.20 3.11
C ILE A 50 -14.21 0.79 4.14
N LEU A 51 -14.34 1.59 5.20
CA LEU A 51 -15.24 1.32 6.31
C LEU A 51 -16.68 1.78 6.05
N LYS A 52 -16.90 2.68 5.09
CA LYS A 52 -18.21 3.24 4.72
C LYS A 52 -18.22 3.59 3.24
N SER A 53 -19.25 3.13 2.51
CA SER A 53 -19.41 3.45 1.09
C SER A 53 -19.48 4.96 0.86
N HIS A 54 -18.71 5.45 -0.10
CA HIS A 54 -18.69 6.85 -0.51
C HIS A 54 -19.96 7.29 -1.26
N LEU A 55 -20.82 6.34 -1.66
CA LEU A 55 -22.10 6.62 -2.30
C LEU A 55 -23.17 7.04 -1.29
N VAL A 56 -22.96 6.73 -0.01
CA VAL A 56 -23.91 7.05 1.07
C VAL A 56 -23.79 8.55 1.39
N GLY A 57 -24.80 9.32 0.99
CA GLY A 57 -24.87 10.77 1.24
C GLY A 57 -24.42 11.64 0.07
N MET A 58 -24.08 11.06 -1.08
CA MET A 58 -23.71 11.83 -2.25
C MET A 58 -24.96 12.56 -2.84
N PRO A 59 -24.85 13.86 -3.19
CA PRO A 59 -25.96 14.60 -3.79
C PRO A 59 -26.36 14.00 -5.14
N ARG A 60 -27.64 14.16 -5.50
CA ARG A 60 -28.18 13.73 -6.81
C ARG A 60 -28.45 14.92 -7.71
N PRO A 61 -28.19 14.83 -9.03
CA PRO A 61 -27.62 13.68 -9.74
C PRO A 61 -26.15 13.43 -9.37
N ILE A 62 -25.74 12.16 -9.45
CA ILE A 62 -24.38 11.76 -9.08
C ILE A 62 -23.39 12.28 -10.12
N ASP A 63 -22.32 12.94 -9.65
CA ASP A 63 -21.20 13.37 -10.49
C ASP A 63 -20.22 12.19 -10.73
N PRO A 64 -20.02 11.77 -11.98
CA PRO A 64 -19.09 10.67 -12.30
C PRO A 64 -17.63 10.99 -12.00
N TYR A 65 -17.20 12.26 -12.05
CA TYR A 65 -15.80 12.62 -11.73
C TYR A 65 -15.51 12.47 -10.24
N THR A 66 -16.48 12.87 -9.40
CA THR A 66 -16.42 12.65 -7.96
C THR A 66 -16.32 11.15 -7.64
N ILE A 67 -17.11 10.27 -8.29
CA ILE A 67 -16.98 8.82 -8.10
C ILE A 67 -15.57 8.34 -8.46
N LEU A 68 -15.04 8.76 -9.62
CA LEU A 68 -13.74 8.31 -10.08
C LEU A 68 -12.62 8.67 -9.09
N SER A 69 -12.67 9.88 -8.51
CA SER A 69 -11.73 10.31 -7.48
C SER A 69 -11.81 9.42 -6.23
N LEU A 70 -13.02 9.17 -5.73
CA LEU A 70 -13.27 8.39 -4.52
C LEU A 70 -12.90 6.90 -4.70
N GLU A 71 -13.11 6.35 -5.89
CA GLU A 71 -12.61 5.01 -6.24
C GLU A 71 -11.08 4.97 -6.32
N GLY A 72 -10.44 6.04 -6.80
CA GLY A 72 -8.98 6.19 -6.76
C GLY A 72 -8.43 6.12 -5.33
N GLU A 73 -9.03 6.89 -4.41
CA GLU A 73 -8.68 6.88 -2.99
C GLU A 73 -8.90 5.50 -2.36
N ARG A 74 -10.03 4.86 -2.68
CA ARG A 74 -10.37 3.51 -2.22
C ARG A 74 -9.36 2.47 -2.68
N ASN A 75 -8.99 2.51 -3.95
CA ASN A 75 -8.02 1.57 -4.52
C ASN A 75 -6.64 1.73 -3.89
N LEU A 76 -6.19 2.96 -3.62
CA LEU A 76 -4.93 3.22 -2.93
C LEU A 76 -4.94 2.65 -1.51
N ALA A 77 -6.01 2.90 -0.75
CA ALA A 77 -6.15 2.38 0.62
C ALA A 77 -6.18 0.85 0.65
N LEU A 78 -6.90 0.21 -0.29
CA LEU A 78 -6.90 -1.24 -0.44
C LEU A 78 -5.50 -1.77 -0.76
N HIS A 79 -4.77 -1.09 -1.64
CA HIS A 79 -3.41 -1.49 -2.00
C HIS A 79 -2.50 -1.48 -0.76
N ILE A 80 -2.48 -0.37 -0.01
CA ILE A 80 -1.72 -0.24 1.25
C ILE A 80 -2.11 -1.34 2.23
N PHE A 81 -3.42 -1.56 2.43
CA PHE A 81 -3.89 -2.57 3.37
C PHE A 81 -3.45 -3.98 2.96
N SER A 82 -3.56 -4.30 1.67
CA SER A 82 -3.27 -5.63 1.14
C SER A 82 -1.82 -6.06 1.33
N VAL A 83 -0.87 -5.11 1.34
CA VAL A 83 0.56 -5.37 1.56
C VAL A 83 0.80 -6.13 2.87
N MET A 84 0.00 -5.90 3.91
CA MET A 84 0.22 -6.46 5.25
C MET A 84 -0.56 -7.74 5.53
N LEU A 85 -1.49 -8.13 4.63
CA LEU A 85 -2.44 -9.21 4.88
C LEU A 85 -1.88 -10.60 4.56
N VAL A 86 -1.06 -10.69 3.52
CA VAL A 86 -0.54 -11.96 3.02
C VAL A 86 0.97 -11.85 2.84
N GLU A 87 1.70 -12.68 3.57
CA GLU A 87 3.14 -12.80 3.41
C GLU A 87 3.46 -13.30 2.00
N PRO A 88 4.31 -12.60 1.23
CA PRO A 88 4.67 -13.02 -0.11
C PRO A 88 5.49 -14.32 -0.05
N LYS A 89 5.16 -15.26 -0.94
CA LYS A 89 5.92 -16.51 -1.05
C LYS A 89 7.33 -16.20 -1.54
N LYS A 90 8.35 -16.72 -0.87
CA LYS A 90 9.73 -16.72 -1.38
C LYS A 90 9.73 -17.35 -2.78
N ARG A 91 10.29 -16.64 -3.76
CA ARG A 91 10.58 -17.26 -5.06
C ARG A 91 11.54 -18.42 -4.80
N PRO A 92 11.32 -19.60 -5.40
CA PRO A 92 12.32 -20.66 -5.30
C PRO A 92 13.62 -20.12 -5.87
N ASP A 93 14.68 -20.15 -5.06
CA ASP A 93 16.02 -19.82 -5.51
C ASP A 93 16.33 -20.67 -6.74
N LYS A 94 16.91 -20.03 -7.77
CA LYS A 94 17.31 -20.69 -9.02
C LYS A 94 17.91 -22.06 -8.70
N GLN A 95 17.28 -23.11 -9.20
CA GLN A 95 17.72 -24.49 -9.09
C GLN A 95 19.24 -24.55 -9.26
N ALA A 96 19.96 -24.92 -8.20
CA ALA A 96 21.34 -25.33 -8.33
C ALA A 96 21.33 -26.55 -9.26
N THR A 97 21.74 -26.37 -10.50
CA THR A 97 22.04 -27.46 -11.44
C THR A 97 23.13 -28.30 -10.79
N VAL A 98 22.72 -29.36 -10.10
CA VAL A 98 23.63 -30.44 -9.75
C VAL A 98 23.91 -31.16 -11.08
N SER A 99 24.98 -30.75 -11.74
CA SER A 99 25.59 -31.52 -12.82
C SER A 99 25.95 -32.90 -12.26
N LYS A 100 25.14 -33.91 -12.59
CA LYS A 100 25.55 -35.31 -12.47
C LYS A 100 26.65 -35.55 -13.51
N GLU A 101 27.89 -35.64 -13.04
CA GLU A 101 28.93 -36.38 -13.74
C GLU A 101 28.72 -37.87 -13.41
N GLU A 102 28.23 -38.64 -14.38
CA GLU A 102 28.42 -40.09 -14.52
C GLU A 102 28.54 -40.43 -16.00
#